data_AF-A0A7S3NV63-F1
#
_entry.id   AF-A0A7S3NV63-F1
#
_cell.length_a   1.000
_cell.length_b   1.000
_cell.length_c   1.000
_cell.angle_alpha   90.00
_cell.angle_beta   90.00
_cell.angle_gamma   90.00
#
_symmetry.space_group_name_H-M   'P 1'
#
loop_
_entity.id
_entity.type
_entity.pdbx_description
1 polymer ?
#
loop_
_entity_poly.entity_id
_entity_poly.type
_entity_poly.pdbx_seq_one_letter_code
_entity_poly.pdbx_strand_id
1 'polypeptide(L)'
;DFDGHSYPLDQGGEERRVTDDDKEIYIILKVNFMVKNFIMTQVNAVREGFFKLIPNEAIKNFTYEELRYLCCGEDAIDIEDWKKNTIYLDDYDSTTQVIQWFWSYLEEC
;
A
#
# COMPACT_ATOMS: atom_id res chain seq x y z
N ASP A 1 -21.49 -2.70 2.03
CA ASP A 1 -20.21 -3.36 2.34
C ASP A 1 -20.46 -4.65 3.11
N PHE A 2 -19.45 -5.26 3.75
CA PHE A 2 -19.53 -6.53 4.49
C PHE A 2 -20.55 -6.54 5.64
N ASP A 3 -21.13 -5.38 5.97
CA ASP A 3 -22.19 -5.16 6.96
C ASP A 3 -23.61 -5.18 6.36
N GLY A 4 -23.74 -5.30 5.03
CA GLY A 4 -25.02 -5.25 4.34
C GLY A 4 -25.63 -3.84 4.23
N HIS A 5 -24.93 -2.80 4.68
CA HIS A 5 -25.39 -1.42 4.58
C HIS A 5 -24.87 -0.74 3.30
N SER A 6 -25.67 0.19 2.79
CA SER A 6 -25.32 1.10 1.68
C SER A 6 -24.96 2.45 2.27
N TYR A 7 -23.84 3.03 1.82
CA TYR A 7 -23.39 4.34 2.23
C TYR A 7 -23.15 5.21 1.00
N PRO A 8 -23.71 6.44 0.95
CA PRO A 8 -23.44 7.36 -0.14
C PRO A 8 -21.96 7.78 -0.14
N LEU A 9 -21.33 7.70 -1.31
CA LEU A 9 -19.94 8.12 -1.51
C LEU A 9 -19.81 9.63 -1.79
N ASP A 10 -20.84 10.22 -2.39
CA ASP A 10 -21.00 11.65 -2.62
C ASP A 10 -22.49 12.05 -2.53
N GLN A 11 -22.74 13.35 -2.48
CA GLN A 11 -24.11 13.86 -2.39
C GLN A 11 -24.89 13.50 -3.66
N GLY A 12 -25.99 12.76 -3.49
CA GLY A 12 -26.83 12.32 -4.61
C GLY A 12 -26.24 11.18 -5.46
N GLY A 13 -25.15 10.55 -5.01
CA GLY A 13 -24.52 9.43 -5.70
C GLY A 13 -25.37 8.15 -5.75
N GLU A 14 -26.33 8.00 -4.84
CA GLU A 14 -27.19 6.81 -4.74
C GLU A 14 -28.02 6.56 -6.01
N GLU A 15 -28.37 7.64 -6.71
CA GLU A 15 -29.17 7.62 -7.95
C GLU A 15 -28.30 7.68 -9.22
N ARG A 16 -26.98 7.88 -9.08
CA ARG A 16 -26.06 8.01 -10.20
C ARG A 16 -25.41 6.66 -10.49
N ARG A 17 -25.64 6.16 -11.70
CA ARG A 17 -24.92 4.97 -12.18
C ARG A 17 -23.50 5.34 -12.58
N VAL A 18 -22.53 4.59 -12.08
CA VAL A 18 -21.12 4.67 -12.52
C VAL A 18 -21.03 4.27 -14.00
N THR A 19 -20.36 5.11 -14.79
CA THR A 19 -20.06 4.93 -16.20
C THR A 19 -18.56 4.74 -16.40
N ASP A 20 -18.14 4.43 -17.63
CA ASP A 20 -16.70 4.34 -17.94
C ASP A 20 -15.97 5.69 -17.81
N ASP A 21 -16.70 6.80 -17.95
CA ASP A 21 -16.15 8.15 -17.86
C ASP A 21 -15.90 8.58 -16.39
N ASP A 22 -16.65 8.03 -15.42
CA ASP A 22 -16.56 8.43 -14.01
C ASP A 22 -16.04 7.33 -13.06
N LYS A 23 -15.68 6.16 -13.58
CA LYS A 23 -15.18 5.03 -12.77
C LYS A 23 -13.96 5.36 -11.91
N GLU A 24 -13.06 6.21 -12.40
CA GLU A 24 -11.89 6.63 -11.63
C GLU A 24 -12.30 7.44 -10.40
N ILE A 25 -13.29 8.33 -10.56
CA ILE A 25 -13.87 9.13 -9.46
C ILE A 25 -14.52 8.19 -8.45
N TYR A 26 -15.31 7.21 -8.91
CA TYR A 26 -15.91 6.22 -8.04
C TYR A 26 -14.86 5.46 -7.22
N ILE A 27 -13.77 5.00 -7.84
CA ILE A 27 -12.67 4.31 -7.14
C ILE A 27 -12.06 5.22 -6.06
N ILE A 28 -11.75 6.47 -6.39
CA ILE A 28 -11.19 7.44 -5.43
C ILE A 28 -12.14 7.67 -4.26
N LEU A 29 -13.43 7.87 -4.52
CA LEU A 29 -14.43 8.08 -3.48
C LEU A 29 -14.57 6.85 -2.57
N LYS A 30 -14.57 5.65 -3.16
CA LYS A 30 -14.64 4.39 -2.41
C LYS A 30 -13.43 4.20 -1.51
N VAL A 31 -12.22 4.43 -2.02
CA VAL A 31 -10.98 4.36 -1.22
C VAL A 31 -11.01 5.38 -0.08
N ASN A 32 -11.39 6.62 -0.36
CA ASN A 32 -11.51 7.66 0.66
C ASN A 32 -12.55 7.30 1.73
N PHE A 33 -13.69 6.73 1.35
CA PHE A 33 -14.71 6.25 2.28
C PHE A 33 -14.15 5.15 3.18
N MET A 34 -13.48 4.15 2.61
CA MET A 34 -12.88 3.06 3.40
C MET A 34 -11.85 3.60 4.40
N VAL A 35 -10.91 4.43 3.95
CA VAL A 35 -9.87 5.00 4.82
C VAL A 35 -10.48 5.83 5.95
N LYS A 36 -11.46 6.69 5.64
CA LYS A 36 -12.12 7.56 6.61
C LYS A 36 -12.87 6.78 7.69
N ASN A 37 -13.60 5.74 7.29
CA ASN A 37 -14.46 5.00 8.22
C ASN A 37 -13.71 3.95 9.04
N PHE A 38 -12.67 3.32 8.48
CA PHE A 38 -12.02 2.21 9.17
C PHE A 38 -10.84 2.62 10.04
N ILE A 39 -10.02 3.60 9.60
CA ILE A 39 -8.70 3.82 10.21
C ILE A 39 -8.37 5.28 10.55
N MET A 40 -9.20 6.25 10.17
CA MET A 40 -8.84 7.66 10.29
C MET A 40 -8.62 8.12 11.73
N THR A 41 -9.40 7.59 12.69
CA THR A 41 -9.23 7.92 14.10
C THR A 41 -7.87 7.49 14.63
N GLN A 42 -7.45 6.27 14.26
CA GLN A 42 -6.17 5.67 14.66
C GLN A 42 -5.00 6.37 13.97
N VAL A 43 -5.13 6.67 12.67
CA VAL A 43 -4.13 7.43 11.90
C VAL A 43 -3.94 8.83 12.49
N ASN A 44 -5.03 9.53 12.85
CA ASN A 44 -4.94 10.85 13.48
C ASN A 44 -4.25 10.80 14.85
N ALA A 45 -4.52 9.78 15.65
CA ALA A 45 -3.86 9.60 16.95
C ALA A 45 -2.34 9.37 16.79
N VAL A 46 -1.93 8.52 15.85
CA VAL A 46 -0.51 8.30 15.52
C VAL A 46 0.12 9.60 15.02
N ARG A 47 -0.55 10.32 14.12
CA ARG A 47 -0.09 11.59 13.56
C ARG A 47 0.12 12.65 14.64
N GLU A 48 -0.82 12.77 15.58
CA GLU A 48 -0.71 13.69 16.70
C GLU A 48 0.45 13.32 17.63
N GLY A 49 0.60 12.04 17.97
CA GLY A 49 1.72 11.56 18.78
C GLY A 49 3.07 11.80 18.11
N PHE A 50 3.15 11.53 16.81
CA PHE A 50 4.36 11.74 16.01
C PHE A 50 4.79 13.21 15.99
N PHE A 51 3.85 14.13 15.69
CA PHE A 51 4.16 15.56 15.63
C PHE A 51 4.35 16.25 16.98
N LYS A 52 3.98 15.60 18.09
CA LYS A 52 4.39 16.04 19.45
C LYS A 52 5.89 15.86 19.69
N LEU A 53 6.51 14.89 19.02
CA LEU A 53 7.93 14.57 19.18
C LEU A 53 8.79 15.18 18.08
N ILE A 54 8.30 15.16 16.84
CA ILE A 54 9.04 15.59 15.66
C ILE A 54 8.32 16.80 15.04
N PRO A 55 8.95 17.98 14.96
CA PRO A 55 8.33 19.14 14.32
C PRO A 55 7.96 18.85 12.86
N ASN A 56 6.78 19.28 12.43
CA ASN A 56 6.32 19.04 11.06
C ASN A 56 7.31 19.57 10.00
N GLU A 57 7.90 20.74 10.23
CA GLU A 57 8.89 21.35 9.34
C GLU A 57 10.18 20.52 9.19
N ALA A 58 10.49 19.65 10.16
CA ALA A 58 11.68 18.78 10.08
C ALA A 58 11.52 17.67 9.04
N ILE A 59 10.27 17.26 8.72
CA ILE A 59 9.99 16.15 7.80
C ILE A 59 9.26 16.58 6.52
N LYS A 60 8.90 17.85 6.39
CA LYS A 60 8.02 18.37 5.35
C LYS A 60 8.54 18.19 3.92
N ASN A 61 9.86 18.15 3.77
CA ASN A 61 10.51 17.99 2.47
C ASN A 61 10.77 16.52 2.11
N PHE A 62 10.53 15.59 3.03
CA PHE A 62 10.73 14.17 2.76
C PHE A 62 9.55 13.62 1.98
N THR A 63 9.83 12.77 1.00
CA THR A 63 8.81 11.93 0.39
C THR A 63 8.36 10.84 1.36
N TYR A 64 7.29 10.12 1.03
CA TYR A 64 6.86 9.01 1.89
C TYR A 64 7.90 7.87 1.91
N GLU A 65 8.64 7.66 0.81
CA GLU A 65 9.72 6.67 0.76
C GLU A 65 10.88 7.05 1.68
N GLU A 66 11.30 8.31 1.66
CA GLU A 66 12.42 8.77 2.49
C GLU A 66 12.03 8.80 3.98
N LEU A 67 10.79 9.21 4.30
CA LEU A 67 10.29 9.15 5.68
C LEU A 67 10.18 7.71 6.18
N ARG A 68 9.75 6.78 5.32
CA ARG A 68 9.75 5.35 5.61
C ARG A 68 11.17 4.87 5.89
N TYR A 69 12.14 5.23 5.03
CA TYR A 69 13.54 4.87 5.22
C TYR A 69 14.10 5.39 6.54
N LEU A 70 13.81 6.64 6.91
CA LEU A 70 14.24 7.19 8.20
C LEU A 70 13.66 6.43 9.41
N CYS A 71 12.41 6.00 9.33
CA CYS A 71 11.72 5.33 10.43
C CYS A 71 12.05 3.83 10.52
N CYS A 72 12.14 3.16 9.37
CA CYS A 72 12.25 1.71 9.26
C CYS A 72 13.68 1.24 8.95
N GLY A 73 14.55 2.14 8.51
CA GLY A 73 15.88 1.81 8.03
C GLY A 73 15.88 1.28 6.60
N GLU A 74 17.02 0.71 6.22
CA GLU A 74 17.20 0.03 4.95
C GLU A 74 16.51 -1.33 4.97
N ASP A 75 15.75 -1.63 3.91
CA ASP A 75 15.20 -2.95 3.69
C ASP A 75 16.29 -3.86 3.13
N ALA A 76 17.24 -4.28 3.96
CA ALA A 76 18.20 -5.30 3.57
C ALA A 76 17.45 -6.65 3.45
N ILE A 77 17.15 -7.05 2.22
CA ILE A 77 16.47 -8.32 1.95
C ILE A 77 17.54 -9.42 1.85
N ASP A 78 17.41 -10.45 2.68
CA ASP A 78 18.18 -11.67 2.54
C ASP A 78 17.63 -12.48 1.35
N ILE A 79 18.33 -12.40 0.21
CA ILE A 79 17.93 -13.07 -1.03
C ILE A 79 17.96 -14.59 -0.87
N GLU A 80 18.91 -15.13 -0.10
CA GLU A 80 19.00 -16.57 0.13
C GLU A 80 17.83 -17.08 0.96
N ASP A 81 17.44 -16.35 2.02
CA ASP A 81 16.26 -16.67 2.80
C ASP A 81 14.97 -16.54 1.96
N TRP A 82 14.85 -15.49 1.14
CA TRP A 82 13.70 -15.31 0.27
C TRP A 82 13.57 -16.48 -0.74
N LYS A 83 14.67 -16.83 -1.41
CA LYS A 83 14.73 -17.93 -2.36
C LYS A 83 14.40 -19.27 -1.72
N LYS A 84 14.92 -19.53 -0.52
CA LYS A 84 14.66 -20.76 0.25
C LYS A 84 13.19 -20.91 0.64
N ASN A 85 12.50 -19.80 0.91
CA ASN A 85 11.10 -19.80 1.34
C ASN A 85 10.12 -19.49 0.18
N THR A 86 10.58 -19.50 -1.07
CA THR A 86 9.73 -19.30 -2.24
C THR A 86 9.14 -20.62 -2.73
N ILE A 87 7.81 -20.63 -2.92
CA ILE A 87 7.08 -21.75 -3.52
C ILE A 87 6.79 -21.42 -4.98
N TYR A 88 7.21 -22.29 -5.88
CA TYR A 88 6.90 -22.20 -7.30
C TYR A 88 5.58 -22.92 -7.60
N LEU A 89 4.76 -22.31 -8.46
CA LEU A 89 3.45 -22.84 -8.87
C LEU A 89 3.50 -23.31 -10.32
N ASP A 90 2.53 -24.15 -10.68
CA ASP A 90 2.37 -24.72 -12.03
C ASP A 90 3.61 -25.47 -12.52
N ASP A 91 4.09 -25.13 -13.72
CA ASP A 91 5.22 -25.79 -14.39
C ASP A 91 6.58 -25.16 -14.05
N TYR A 92 6.65 -24.30 -13.04
CA TYR A 92 7.89 -23.67 -12.60
C TYR A 92 8.52 -24.41 -11.42
N ASP A 93 9.85 -24.47 -11.44
CA ASP A 93 10.67 -24.88 -10.31
C ASP A 93 11.98 -24.09 -10.27
N SER A 94 12.78 -24.32 -9.23
CA SER A 94 14.09 -23.68 -9.04
C SER A 94 15.09 -23.88 -10.19
N THR A 95 14.86 -24.86 -11.06
CA THR A 95 15.73 -25.17 -12.21
C THR A 95 15.25 -24.50 -13.49
N THR A 96 14.04 -23.94 -13.50
CA THR A 96 13.48 -23.28 -14.68
C THR A 96 14.28 -22.03 -15.01
N GLN A 97 14.63 -21.85 -16.29
CA GLN A 97 15.55 -20.80 -16.73
C GLN A 97 15.14 -19.39 -16.29
N VAL A 98 13.85 -19.06 -16.37
CA VAL A 98 13.34 -17.74 -15.96
C VAL A 98 13.44 -17.52 -14.45
N ILE A 99 13.30 -18.58 -13.65
CA ILE A 99 13.47 -18.53 -12.20
C ILE A 99 14.93 -18.30 -11.84
N GLN A 100 15.85 -18.97 -12.53
CA GLN A 100 17.28 -18.74 -12.35
C GLN A 100 17.66 -17.29 -12.70
N TRP A 101 17.17 -16.76 -13.82
CA TRP A 101 17.41 -15.36 -14.20
C TRP A 101 16.83 -14.37 -13.19
N PHE A 102 15.63 -14.62 -12.68
CA PHE A 102 15.02 -13.78 -11.65
C PHE A 102 15.91 -13.66 -10.42
N TRP A 103 16.40 -14.79 -9.89
CA TRP A 103 17.28 -14.79 -8.72
C TRP A 103 18.65 -14.20 -9.01
N SER A 104 19.27 -14.55 -10.14
CA SER A 104 20.56 -13.96 -10.53
C SER A 104 20.50 -12.45 -10.65
N TYR A 105 19.42 -11.90 -11.22
CA TYR A 105 19.23 -10.45 -11.29
C TYR A 105 19.11 -9.81 -9.90
N LEU A 106 18.38 -10.44 -8.98
CA LEU A 106 18.24 -9.92 -7.61
C LEU A 106 19.53 -10.04 -6.79
N GLU A 107 20.35 -11.06 -7.03
CA GLU A 107 21.67 -11.22 -6.41
C GLU A 107 22.70 -10.18 -6.93
N GLU A 108 22.47 -9.62 -8.11
CA GLU A 108 23.32 -8.58 -8.72
C GLU A 108 22.91 -7.13 -8.37
N CYS A 109 21.72 -6.92 -7.78
CA CYS A 109 21.20 -5.61 -7.38
C CYS A 109 21.77 -5.15 -6.03
#